data_AF-A0A430BBX7-F1
#
_entry.id   AF-A0A430BBX7-F1
#
_cell.length_a   1.000
_cell.length_b   1.000
_cell.length_c   1.000
_cell.angle_alpha   90.00
_cell.angle_beta   90.00
_cell.angle_gamma   90.00
#
_symmetry.space_group_name_H-M   'P 1'
#
loop_
_entity.id
_entity.type
_entity.pdbx_description
1 polymer ?
#
loop_
_entity_poly.entity_id
_entity_poly.type
_entity_poly.pdbx_seq_one_letter_code
_entity_poly.pdbx_strand_id
1 'polypeptide(L)'
;MIRQDRDQTPRRQIMGQRHAGLQDDAIARDRSLPQGNGVIDAQTRRWQRHDMLAIGPEQCPAIVRTELREGVTAQYLVEDSGRLAAGDRVLVQAASGGVGRLLTQMATALGTEVHALASTPPKRQQARSNGANAVYGHDDWVAQVRQATGDGVDLVYDSIGTMLHDSLAALRPGGRVVIFGKAGGMPPAIDPLVPMEQSKGVVGGGLWTYLNGAESRQSRADRLFAALRAGA
;
A
#
# COMPACT_ATOMS: atom_id res chain seq x y z
N MET A 1 20.51 6.43 -55.73
CA MET A 1 19.10 5.97 -55.80
C MET A 1 18.63 5.68 -54.38
N ILE A 2 17.67 6.47 -53.87
CA ILE A 2 16.80 6.26 -52.68
C ILE A 2 17.49 6.42 -51.29
N ARG A 3 16.99 7.14 -50.29
CA ARG A 3 16.14 8.33 -50.09
C ARG A 3 16.42 8.74 -48.63
N GLN A 4 16.65 10.02 -48.37
CA GLN A 4 16.52 10.63 -47.04
C GLN A 4 15.03 10.75 -46.71
N ASP A 5 14.66 10.54 -45.43
CA ASP A 5 13.94 11.50 -44.56
C ASP A 5 13.20 10.76 -43.44
N ARG A 6 13.51 11.10 -42.19
CA ARG A 6 12.60 10.95 -41.05
C ARG A 6 12.82 12.14 -40.11
N ASP A 7 12.13 13.22 -40.46
CA ASP A 7 11.34 14.10 -39.59
C ASP A 7 11.70 14.05 -38.09
N GLN A 8 12.55 15.00 -37.68
CA GLN A 8 12.72 15.40 -36.29
C GLN A 8 11.84 16.62 -36.02
N THR A 9 10.65 16.40 -35.46
CA THR A 9 9.86 17.44 -34.80
C THR A 9 9.87 17.23 -33.27
N PRO A 10 10.01 18.28 -32.45
CA PRO A 10 10.42 18.18 -31.05
C PRO A 10 9.26 17.80 -30.12
N ARG A 11 9.52 16.90 -29.16
CA ARG A 11 8.60 16.60 -28.05
C ARG A 11 8.51 17.83 -27.13
N ARG A 12 7.46 18.64 -27.33
CA ARG A 12 7.07 19.69 -26.38
C ARG A 12 6.72 19.07 -25.03
N GLN A 13 7.42 19.50 -24.00
CA GLN A 13 7.07 19.30 -22.60
C GLN A 13 5.81 20.14 -22.31
N ILE A 14 4.65 19.49 -22.15
CA ILE A 14 3.43 20.16 -21.69
C ILE A 14 3.37 20.01 -20.17
N MET A 15 3.83 21.04 -19.47
CA MET A 15 3.50 21.30 -18.08
C MET A 15 2.08 21.88 -18.04
N GLY A 16 1.16 21.18 -17.40
CA GLY A 16 -0.24 21.60 -17.30
C GLY A 16 -0.99 20.80 -16.26
N GLN A 17 -1.00 21.30 -15.02
CA GLN A 17 -2.03 20.92 -14.05
C GLN A 17 -3.39 21.35 -14.59
N ARG A 18 -4.30 20.41 -14.89
CA ARG A 18 -5.75 20.60 -14.83
C ARG A 18 -6.45 19.28 -14.48
N HIS A 19 -7.21 19.30 -13.39
CA HIS A 19 -8.34 18.40 -13.20
C HIS A 19 -9.41 18.73 -14.26
N ALA A 20 -9.82 17.75 -15.05
CA ALA A 20 -11.13 17.63 -15.70
C ALA A 20 -11.13 16.33 -16.52
N GLY A 21 -12.19 15.53 -16.39
CA GLY A 21 -12.36 14.31 -17.16
C GLY A 21 -12.27 14.58 -18.66
N LEU A 22 -11.40 13.83 -19.33
CA LEU A 22 -11.46 13.66 -20.78
C LEU A 22 -12.05 12.28 -21.02
N GLN A 23 -13.36 12.25 -21.31
CA GLN A 23 -13.95 11.17 -22.09
C GLN A 23 -13.45 11.38 -23.52
N ASP A 24 -12.44 10.62 -23.93
CA ASP A 24 -12.07 10.54 -25.35
C ASP A 24 -13.21 9.85 -26.10
N ASP A 25 -13.98 10.64 -26.88
CA ASP A 25 -15.16 10.20 -27.64
C ASP A 25 -14.89 9.05 -28.62
N ALA A 26 -13.62 8.85 -29.01
CA ALA A 26 -13.20 7.74 -29.86
C ALA A 26 -13.24 6.38 -29.14
N ILE A 27 -13.08 6.37 -27.82
CA ILE A 27 -13.00 5.14 -27.01
C ILE A 27 -14.38 4.78 -26.41
N ALA A 28 -15.22 5.78 -26.16
CA ALA A 28 -16.61 5.59 -25.72
C ALA A 28 -17.47 4.78 -26.71
N ARG A 29 -17.00 4.61 -27.96
CA ARG A 29 -17.71 3.90 -29.04
C ARG A 29 -17.19 2.48 -29.31
N ASP A 30 -16.15 2.02 -28.63
CA ASP A 30 -15.64 0.66 -28.78
C ASP A 30 -16.58 -0.35 -28.09
N ARG A 31 -17.38 -1.06 -28.90
CA ARG A 31 -18.36 -2.06 -28.44
C ARG A 31 -17.72 -3.35 -27.91
N SER A 32 -16.39 -3.53 -28.04
CA SER A 32 -15.68 -4.67 -27.47
C SER A 32 -15.37 -4.49 -25.98
N LEU A 33 -15.49 -3.26 -25.45
CA LEU A 33 -15.31 -2.98 -24.03
C LEU A 33 -16.56 -3.35 -23.21
N PRO A 34 -16.41 -3.94 -22.01
CA PRO A 34 -17.54 -4.28 -21.16
C PRO A 34 -18.31 -3.01 -20.76
N GLN A 35 -19.63 -3.02 -20.86
CA GLN A 35 -20.45 -1.91 -20.37
C GLN A 35 -20.40 -1.82 -18.83
N GLY A 36 -20.24 -0.59 -18.29
CA GLY A 36 -20.20 -0.28 -16.86
C GLY A 36 -19.29 0.91 -16.51
N ASN A 37 -19.33 1.38 -15.26
CA ASN A 37 -18.43 2.44 -14.76
C ASN A 37 -16.99 1.90 -14.65
N GLY A 38 -16.09 2.44 -15.47
CA GLY A 38 -14.68 2.07 -15.47
C GLY A 38 -13.79 3.24 -15.90
N VAL A 39 -12.52 3.18 -15.56
CA VAL A 39 -11.49 4.14 -15.99
C VAL A 39 -10.36 3.36 -16.66
N ILE A 40 -9.75 3.98 -17.67
CA ILE A 40 -8.57 3.44 -18.34
C ILE A 40 -7.36 3.84 -17.52
N ASP A 41 -6.62 2.84 -17.04
CA ASP A 41 -5.35 3.09 -16.37
C ASP A 41 -4.36 3.74 -17.36
N ALA A 42 -3.90 4.95 -17.02
CA ALA A 42 -3.10 5.78 -17.93
C ALA A 42 -1.72 5.17 -18.25
N GLN A 43 -1.22 4.23 -17.45
CA GLN A 43 0.08 3.60 -17.65
C GLN A 43 -0.01 2.31 -18.47
N THR A 44 -1.06 1.52 -18.25
CA THR A 44 -1.23 0.17 -18.82
C THR A 44 -2.23 0.12 -19.97
N ARG A 45 -3.02 1.20 -20.17
CA ARG A 45 -4.12 1.28 -21.15
C ARG A 45 -5.14 0.13 -21.02
N ARG A 46 -5.22 -0.51 -19.85
CA ARG A 46 -6.22 -1.54 -19.57
C ARG A 46 -7.45 -0.91 -18.91
N TRP A 47 -8.62 -1.39 -19.32
CA TRP A 47 -9.89 -1.01 -18.72
C TRP A 47 -10.01 -1.65 -17.32
N GLN A 48 -10.38 -0.86 -16.31
CA GLN A 48 -10.61 -1.35 -14.95
C GLN A 48 -12.03 -1.02 -14.46
N ARG A 49 -12.75 -2.03 -13.92
CA ARG A 49 -14.08 -1.83 -13.28
C ARG A 49 -13.94 -1.06 -11.96
N HIS A 50 -14.68 0.02 -11.84
CA HIS A 50 -14.73 0.88 -10.65
C HIS A 50 -15.83 0.52 -9.65
N ASP A 51 -16.29 -0.73 -9.58
CA ASP A 51 -17.27 -1.10 -8.55
C ASP A 51 -16.55 -1.62 -7.30
N MET A 52 -15.90 -0.70 -6.58
CA MET A 52 -14.97 -1.05 -5.49
C MET A 52 -15.59 -1.87 -4.37
N LEU A 53 -16.92 -2.00 -4.26
CA LEU A 53 -17.67 -3.04 -3.54
C LEU A 53 -19.13 -3.10 -4.06
N ALA A 54 -19.77 -4.27 -3.94
CA ALA A 54 -21.22 -4.44 -4.18
C ALA A 54 -22.07 -3.87 -3.01
N ILE A 55 -21.73 -2.67 -2.54
CA ILE A 55 -22.63 -1.81 -1.78
C ILE A 55 -22.81 -0.59 -2.68
N GLY A 56 -24.03 -0.35 -3.18
CA GLY A 56 -24.32 0.62 -4.22
C GLY A 56 -23.55 1.94 -4.03
N PRO A 57 -22.63 2.29 -4.94
CA PRO A 57 -21.71 3.42 -4.76
C PRO A 57 -22.42 4.78 -4.61
N GLU A 58 -23.71 4.87 -4.92
CA GLU A 58 -24.50 6.11 -4.85
C GLU A 58 -25.14 6.39 -3.48
N GLN A 59 -25.17 5.41 -2.58
CA GLN A 59 -25.91 5.51 -1.30
C GLN A 59 -25.01 5.65 -0.07
N CYS A 60 -23.69 5.48 -0.24
CA CYS A 60 -22.74 5.50 0.88
C CYS A 60 -21.89 6.78 0.88
N PRO A 61 -21.79 7.52 2.00
CA PRO A 61 -20.93 8.69 2.10
C PRO A 61 -19.48 8.40 1.71
N ALA A 62 -18.80 9.36 1.08
CA ALA A 62 -17.42 9.19 0.59
C ALA A 62 -16.41 8.77 1.68
N ILE A 63 -16.67 9.18 2.92
CA ILE A 63 -15.87 8.79 4.09
C ILE A 63 -15.91 7.28 4.31
N VAL A 64 -17.11 6.68 4.28
CA VAL A 64 -17.28 5.23 4.50
C VAL A 64 -16.61 4.42 3.38
N ARG A 65 -16.69 4.89 2.12
CA ARG A 65 -15.97 4.24 1.01
C ARG A 65 -14.45 4.27 1.18
N THR A 66 -13.92 5.36 1.73
CA THR A 66 -12.48 5.52 1.96
C THR A 66 -12.02 4.64 3.10
N GLU A 67 -12.73 4.65 4.22
CA GLU A 67 -12.44 3.79 5.38
C GLU A 67 -12.52 2.31 5.02
N LEU A 68 -13.52 1.91 4.23
CA LEU A 68 -13.66 0.53 3.78
C LEU A 68 -12.51 0.13 2.86
N ARG A 69 -12.08 0.99 1.91
CA ARG A 69 -10.89 0.73 1.08
C ARG A 69 -9.64 0.57 1.94
N GLU A 70 -9.43 1.44 2.92
CA GLU A 70 -8.29 1.38 3.82
C GLU A 70 -8.31 0.12 4.67
N GLY A 71 -9.49 -0.27 5.17
CA GLY A 71 -9.69 -1.48 5.95
C GLY A 71 -9.45 -2.75 5.16
N VAL A 72 -10.00 -2.89 3.95
CA VAL A 72 -9.72 -4.07 3.11
C VAL A 72 -8.25 -4.11 2.69
N THR A 73 -7.62 -2.93 2.55
CA THR A 73 -6.17 -2.84 2.29
C THR A 73 -5.38 -3.39 3.46
N ALA A 74 -5.63 -2.90 4.67
CA ALA A 74 -4.97 -3.43 5.86
C ALA A 74 -5.21 -4.94 6.03
N GLN A 75 -6.44 -5.41 5.78
CA GLN A 75 -6.81 -6.82 5.91
C GLN A 75 -5.97 -7.74 5.01
N TYR A 76 -5.90 -7.48 3.70
CA TYR A 76 -5.10 -8.35 2.81
C TYR A 76 -3.59 -8.19 3.06
N LEU A 77 -3.15 -7.01 3.52
CA LEU A 77 -1.76 -6.80 3.88
C LEU A 77 -1.36 -7.62 5.10
N VAL A 78 -2.22 -7.74 6.10
CA VAL A 78 -2.00 -8.62 7.27
C VAL A 78 -2.00 -10.08 6.84
N GLU A 79 -3.06 -10.51 6.15
CA GLU A 79 -3.30 -11.94 5.96
C GLU A 79 -2.53 -12.56 4.78
N ASP A 80 -2.38 -11.84 3.66
CA ASP A 80 -1.87 -12.43 2.42
C ASP A 80 -0.46 -11.95 2.05
N SER A 81 -0.25 -10.64 1.95
CA SER A 81 1.06 -10.09 1.56
C SER A 81 2.05 -10.19 2.71
N GLY A 82 1.59 -9.85 3.92
CA GLY A 82 2.39 -9.84 5.12
C GLY A 82 2.40 -11.16 5.85
N ARG A 83 1.37 -12.02 5.69
CA ARG A 83 1.18 -13.30 6.41
C ARG A 83 1.64 -13.18 7.87
N LEU A 84 1.16 -12.14 8.53
CA LEU A 84 1.55 -11.78 9.88
C LEU A 84 1.02 -12.85 10.83
N ALA A 85 1.81 -13.23 11.82
CA ALA A 85 1.46 -14.21 12.84
C ALA A 85 1.66 -13.66 14.25
N ALA A 86 0.95 -14.22 15.23
CA ALA A 86 1.15 -13.90 16.63
C ALA A 86 2.62 -14.10 17.04
N GLY A 87 3.18 -13.16 17.81
CA GLY A 87 4.59 -13.17 18.21
C GLY A 87 5.56 -12.57 17.19
N ASP A 88 5.14 -12.25 15.95
CA ASP A 88 5.97 -11.50 15.02
C ASP A 88 6.26 -10.09 15.55
N ARG A 89 7.43 -9.54 15.22
CA ARG A 89 7.74 -8.10 15.37
C ARG A 89 7.49 -7.40 14.06
N VAL A 90 6.65 -6.38 14.06
CA VAL A 90 6.25 -5.68 12.83
C VAL A 90 6.48 -4.18 12.94
N LEU A 91 7.07 -3.59 11.90
CA LEU A 91 7.18 -2.16 11.75
C LEU A 91 6.11 -1.62 10.80
N VAL A 92 5.31 -0.66 11.26
CA VAL A 92 4.28 0.03 10.47
C VAL A 92 4.72 1.46 10.18
N GLN A 93 4.97 1.77 8.91
CA GLN A 93 5.19 3.16 8.48
C GLN A 93 3.88 3.94 8.40
N ALA A 94 3.97 5.27 8.58
CA ALA A 94 2.81 6.15 8.55
C ALA A 94 1.65 5.63 9.43
N ALA A 95 1.97 5.17 10.64
CA ALA A 95 1.06 4.43 11.52
C ALA A 95 -0.18 5.21 11.98
N SER A 96 -0.21 6.52 11.76
CA SER A 96 -1.37 7.39 12.03
C SER A 96 -2.17 7.75 10.75
N GLY A 97 -1.77 7.22 9.60
CA GLY A 97 -2.48 7.37 8.33
C GLY A 97 -3.65 6.41 8.20
N GLY A 98 -4.37 6.49 7.08
CA GLY A 98 -5.59 5.71 6.83
C GLY A 98 -5.41 4.19 6.95
N VAL A 99 -4.47 3.62 6.20
CA VAL A 99 -4.14 2.18 6.28
C VAL A 99 -3.27 1.88 7.52
N GLY A 100 -2.30 2.74 7.83
CA GLY A 100 -1.35 2.51 8.92
C GLY A 100 -1.98 2.35 10.30
N ARG A 101 -3.05 3.13 10.60
CA ARG A 101 -3.78 2.99 11.86
C ARG A 101 -4.46 1.62 11.99
N LEU A 102 -5.04 1.14 10.89
CA LEU A 102 -5.76 -0.15 10.85
C LEU A 102 -4.78 -1.32 10.89
N LEU A 103 -3.63 -1.21 10.21
CA LEU A 103 -2.54 -2.18 10.33
C LEU A 103 -2.05 -2.29 11.78
N THR A 104 -1.85 -1.16 12.46
CA THR A 104 -1.41 -1.13 13.86
C THR A 104 -2.41 -1.84 14.78
N GLN A 105 -3.70 -1.54 14.62
CA GLN A 105 -4.77 -2.14 15.42
C GLN A 105 -4.89 -3.65 15.17
N MET A 106 -4.98 -4.06 13.89
CA MET A 106 -5.05 -5.49 13.52
C MET A 106 -3.83 -6.28 13.98
N ALA A 107 -2.62 -5.73 13.83
CA ALA A 107 -1.39 -6.37 14.28
C ALA A 107 -1.36 -6.51 15.80
N THR A 108 -1.82 -5.49 16.53
CA THR A 108 -1.92 -5.53 17.99
C THR A 108 -2.90 -6.62 18.43
N ALA A 109 -4.08 -6.68 17.82
CA ALA A 109 -5.11 -7.67 18.13
C ALA A 109 -4.68 -9.11 17.79
N LEU A 110 -3.79 -9.29 16.82
CA LEU A 110 -3.19 -10.57 16.48
C LEU A 110 -2.13 -11.03 17.49
N GLY A 111 -1.72 -10.18 18.44
CA GLY A 111 -0.71 -10.49 19.44
C GLY A 111 0.72 -10.37 18.92
N THR A 112 0.96 -9.40 18.03
CA THR A 112 2.31 -9.06 17.54
C THR A 112 2.96 -7.96 18.37
N GLU A 113 4.27 -7.81 18.27
CA GLU A 113 4.99 -6.66 18.79
C GLU A 113 5.07 -5.56 17.72
N VAL A 114 4.30 -4.50 17.89
CA VAL A 114 4.12 -3.45 16.90
C VAL A 114 5.04 -2.25 17.17
N HIS A 115 5.94 -2.02 16.21
CA HIS A 115 6.77 -0.83 16.10
C HIS A 115 6.14 0.13 15.09
N ALA A 116 6.01 1.41 15.42
CA ALA A 116 5.34 2.38 14.57
C ALA A 116 6.22 3.59 14.23
N LEU A 117 6.12 4.08 12.99
CA LEU A 117 6.74 5.34 12.55
C LEU A 117 5.69 6.40 12.29
N ALA A 118 5.88 7.58 12.88
CA ALA A 118 5.00 8.73 12.68
C ALA A 118 5.74 10.07 12.82
N SER A 119 5.38 11.03 11.94
CA SER A 119 6.17 12.24 11.72
C SER A 119 6.15 13.26 12.86
N THR A 120 5.01 13.44 13.54
CA THR A 120 4.83 14.49 14.54
C THR A 120 4.47 13.89 15.91
N PRO A 121 4.73 14.59 17.03
CA PRO A 121 4.34 14.11 18.35
C PRO A 121 2.85 13.72 18.47
N PRO A 122 1.87 14.49 17.95
CA PRO A 122 0.47 14.09 17.98
C PRO A 122 0.18 12.80 17.20
N LYS A 123 0.82 12.63 16.03
CA LYS A 123 0.70 11.39 15.24
C LYS A 123 1.32 10.21 15.98
N ARG A 124 2.47 10.39 16.64
CA ARG A 124 3.09 9.36 17.48
C ARG A 124 2.19 8.97 18.65
N GLN A 125 1.55 9.93 19.30
CA GLN A 125 0.56 9.64 20.34
C GLN A 125 -0.60 8.82 19.78
N GLN A 126 -1.11 9.17 18.59
CA GLN A 126 -2.17 8.43 17.93
C GLN A 126 -1.76 6.97 17.64
N ALA A 127 -0.53 6.75 17.17
CA ALA A 127 -0.02 5.40 16.93
C ALA A 127 0.08 4.58 18.24
N ARG A 128 0.47 5.19 19.36
CA ARG A 128 0.47 4.54 20.69
C ARG A 128 -0.96 4.14 21.09
N SER A 129 -1.93 5.04 20.95
CA SER A 129 -3.33 4.73 21.26
C SER A 129 -3.95 3.67 20.34
N ASN A 130 -3.38 3.43 19.16
CA ASN A 130 -3.79 2.36 18.26
C ASN A 130 -3.20 0.99 18.64
N GLY A 131 -2.37 0.91 19.70
CA GLY A 131 -1.81 -0.34 20.21
C GLY A 131 -0.31 -0.56 19.98
N ALA A 132 0.40 0.40 19.35
CA ALA A 132 1.84 0.24 19.10
C ALA A 132 2.66 0.12 20.41
N ASN A 133 3.46 -0.94 20.51
CA ASN A 133 4.38 -1.19 21.64
C ASN A 133 5.48 -0.12 21.71
N ALA A 134 6.02 0.28 20.56
CA ALA A 134 7.03 1.33 20.45
C ALA A 134 6.75 2.26 19.27
N VAL A 135 7.05 3.55 19.43
CA VAL A 135 6.78 4.57 18.40
C VAL A 135 7.95 5.52 18.25
N TYR A 136 8.39 5.71 17.00
CA TYR A 136 9.58 6.48 16.65
C TYR A 136 9.27 7.65 15.70
N GLY A 137 10.16 8.64 15.69
CA GLY A 137 10.24 9.67 14.66
C GLY A 137 10.99 9.16 13.42
N HIS A 138 11.44 10.08 12.55
CA HIS A 138 12.24 9.72 11.37
C HIS A 138 13.75 9.79 11.62
N ASP A 139 14.17 10.35 12.75
CA ASP A 139 15.58 10.46 13.10
C ASP A 139 16.06 9.12 13.66
N ASP A 140 17.11 8.54 13.07
CA ASP A 140 17.80 7.31 13.49
C ASP A 140 16.87 6.13 13.86
N TRP A 141 15.72 6.04 13.19
CA TRP A 141 14.68 5.10 13.58
C TRP A 141 15.10 3.65 13.35
N VAL A 142 15.91 3.37 12.32
CA VAL A 142 16.42 2.02 12.03
C VAL A 142 17.25 1.52 13.21
N ALA A 143 18.17 2.34 13.72
CA ALA A 143 19.01 1.99 14.86
C ALA A 143 18.16 1.77 16.12
N GLN A 144 17.17 2.62 16.37
CA GLN A 144 16.26 2.49 17.52
C GLN A 144 15.42 1.21 17.45
N VAL A 145 14.91 0.85 16.26
CA VAL A 145 14.15 -0.39 16.05
C VAL A 145 15.04 -1.60 16.29
N ARG A 146 16.26 -1.63 15.74
CA ARG A 146 17.21 -2.72 15.95
C ARG A 146 17.63 -2.83 17.42
N GLN A 147 17.83 -1.71 18.11
CA GLN A 147 18.13 -1.71 19.54
C GLN A 147 16.97 -2.29 20.37
N ALA A 148 15.73 -1.94 20.03
CA ALA A 148 14.55 -2.43 20.73
C ALA A 148 14.29 -3.93 20.47
N THR A 149 14.59 -4.41 19.27
CA THR A 149 14.25 -5.77 18.83
C THR A 149 15.41 -6.76 18.88
N GLY A 150 16.66 -6.28 18.94
CA GLY A 150 17.87 -7.10 18.80
C GLY A 150 18.29 -7.27 17.34
N ASP A 151 17.82 -8.33 16.68
CA ASP A 151 18.25 -8.70 15.33
C ASP A 151 17.47 -7.97 14.20
N GLY A 152 16.36 -7.31 14.55
CA GLY A 152 15.47 -6.57 13.65
C GLY A 152 14.04 -7.10 13.67
N VAL A 153 13.15 -6.48 12.89
CA VAL A 153 11.74 -6.90 12.77
C VAL A 153 11.53 -8.01 11.74
N ASP A 154 10.48 -8.81 11.92
CA ASP A 154 10.05 -9.87 11.03
C ASP A 154 9.43 -9.31 9.74
N LEU A 155 8.69 -8.20 9.88
CA LEU A 155 7.91 -7.61 8.81
C LEU A 155 7.97 -6.07 8.85
N VAL A 156 8.08 -5.44 7.69
CA VAL A 156 7.88 -3.99 7.54
C VAL A 156 6.74 -3.73 6.56
N TYR A 157 5.75 -2.93 6.97
CA TYR A 157 4.76 -2.38 6.07
C TYR A 157 5.24 -1.02 5.55
N ASP A 158 5.69 -0.98 4.30
CA ASP A 158 6.23 0.22 3.66
C ASP A 158 5.18 0.90 2.77
N SER A 159 4.78 2.10 3.20
CA SER A 159 3.80 2.94 2.50
C SER A 159 4.44 4.15 1.83
N ILE A 160 5.72 4.41 2.13
CA ILE A 160 6.43 5.63 1.77
C ILE A 160 7.17 5.45 0.44
N GLY A 161 7.73 4.27 0.20
CA GLY A 161 8.49 3.91 -1.00
C GLY A 161 9.94 4.38 -0.93
N THR A 162 10.17 5.67 -0.73
CA THR A 162 11.54 6.25 -0.71
C THR A 162 12.43 5.74 0.41
N MET A 163 11.86 5.16 1.47
CA MET A 163 12.58 4.59 2.62
C MET A 163 12.88 3.10 2.49
N LEU A 164 12.74 2.51 1.30
CA LEU A 164 12.83 1.05 1.12
C LEU A 164 14.16 0.44 1.60
N HIS A 165 15.29 1.14 1.42
CA HIS A 165 16.59 0.67 1.94
C HIS A 165 16.62 0.62 3.46
N ASP A 166 16.05 1.64 4.13
CA ASP A 166 15.96 1.69 5.59
C ASP A 166 15.00 0.61 6.11
N SER A 167 13.88 0.38 5.41
CA SER A 167 12.97 -0.73 5.66
C SER A 167 13.68 -2.08 5.59
N LEU A 168 14.52 -2.31 4.58
CA LEU A 168 15.34 -3.51 4.49
C LEU A 168 16.37 -3.61 5.63
N ALA A 169 17.00 -2.50 6.01
CA ALA A 169 17.98 -2.46 7.10
C ALA A 169 17.36 -2.78 8.48
N ALA A 170 16.09 -2.44 8.69
CA ALA A 170 15.36 -2.71 9.93
C ALA A 170 14.98 -4.19 10.12
N LEU A 171 14.97 -4.98 9.05
CA LEU A 171 14.62 -6.40 9.11
C LEU A 171 15.69 -7.24 9.79
N ARG A 172 15.25 -8.31 10.45
CA ARG A 172 16.08 -9.48 10.76
C ARG A 172 16.34 -10.35 9.51
N PRO A 173 17.36 -11.22 9.51
CA PRO A 173 17.47 -12.29 8.51
C PRO A 173 16.18 -13.12 8.44
N GLY A 174 15.73 -13.44 7.22
CA GLY A 174 14.46 -14.10 6.94
C GLY A 174 13.22 -13.18 6.95
N GLY A 175 13.39 -11.91 7.35
CA GLY A 175 12.30 -10.93 7.35
C GLY A 175 11.97 -10.41 5.95
N ARG A 176 10.82 -9.73 5.81
CA ARG A 176 10.37 -9.16 4.54
C ARG A 176 9.77 -7.76 4.67
N VAL A 177 9.96 -6.94 3.65
CA VAL A 177 9.21 -5.68 3.47
C VAL A 177 8.01 -5.97 2.58
N VAL A 178 6.81 -5.56 3.01
CA VAL A 178 5.63 -5.44 2.16
C VAL A 178 5.54 -4.00 1.68
N ILE A 179 5.89 -3.78 0.42
CA ILE A 179 5.73 -2.47 -0.21
C ILE A 179 4.33 -2.36 -0.82
N PHE A 180 3.54 -1.42 -0.32
CA PHE A 180 2.14 -1.24 -0.74
C PHE A 180 1.79 0.22 -1.05
N GLY A 181 2.73 1.14 -0.84
CA GLY A 181 2.55 2.55 -1.12
C GLY A 181 3.83 3.21 -1.61
N LYS A 182 3.66 4.45 -2.05
CA LYS A 182 4.73 5.34 -2.52
C LYS A 182 4.45 6.79 -2.16
N ALA A 183 3.92 7.03 -0.95
CA ALA A 183 3.46 8.34 -0.51
C ALA A 183 4.59 9.38 -0.46
N GLY A 184 5.83 8.95 -0.21
CA GLY A 184 7.03 9.79 -0.26
C GLY A 184 7.66 9.91 -1.64
N GLY A 185 7.24 9.10 -2.61
CA GLY A 185 7.80 9.04 -3.96
C GLY A 185 8.18 7.63 -4.41
N MET A 186 8.77 7.53 -5.59
CA MET A 186 9.15 6.25 -6.19
C MET A 186 10.17 5.53 -5.29
N PRO A 187 9.97 4.24 -4.98
CA PRO A 187 10.99 3.46 -4.29
C PRO A 187 12.29 3.39 -5.11
N PRO A 188 13.46 3.38 -4.43
CA PRO A 188 14.73 3.15 -5.11
C PRO A 188 14.76 1.76 -5.76
N ALA A 189 15.57 1.62 -6.80
CA ALA A 189 15.85 0.31 -7.39
C ALA A 189 16.59 -0.57 -6.38
N ILE A 190 16.24 -1.85 -6.32
CA ILE A 190 16.92 -2.84 -5.49
C ILE A 190 17.76 -3.75 -6.39
N ASP A 191 19.05 -3.83 -6.08
CA ASP A 191 19.90 -4.90 -6.60
C ASP A 191 19.50 -6.20 -5.91
N PRO A 192 19.06 -7.25 -6.65
CA PRO A 192 18.62 -8.51 -6.05
C PRO A 192 19.72 -9.24 -5.26
N LEU A 193 21.00 -8.90 -5.47
CA LEU A 193 22.10 -9.50 -4.72
C LEU A 193 22.05 -9.13 -3.23
N VAL A 194 21.68 -7.90 -2.89
CA VAL A 194 21.62 -7.39 -1.50
C VAL A 194 20.64 -8.18 -0.62
N PRO A 195 19.34 -8.34 -0.99
CA PRO A 195 18.42 -9.14 -0.21
C PRO A 195 18.79 -10.63 -0.20
N MET A 196 19.42 -11.14 -1.28
CA MET A 196 19.90 -12.53 -1.31
C MET A 196 20.99 -12.77 -0.25
N GLU A 197 22.02 -11.92 -0.20
CA GLU A 197 23.13 -12.05 0.76
C GLU A 197 22.67 -11.90 2.22
N GLN A 198 21.65 -11.07 2.46
CA GLN A 198 21.10 -10.83 3.79
C GLN A 198 19.94 -11.76 4.16
N SER A 199 19.53 -12.64 3.23
CA SER A 199 18.34 -13.49 3.35
C SER A 199 17.06 -12.70 3.69
N LYS A 200 16.84 -11.56 3.03
CA LYS A 200 15.68 -10.69 3.23
C LYS A 200 14.79 -10.66 1.99
N GLY A 201 13.51 -10.34 2.18
CA GLY A 201 12.53 -10.30 1.08
C GLY A 201 11.93 -8.92 0.84
N VAL A 202 11.52 -8.67 -0.41
CA VAL A 202 10.58 -7.60 -0.76
C VAL A 202 9.37 -8.24 -1.44
N VAL A 203 8.18 -7.95 -0.93
CA VAL A 203 6.90 -8.50 -1.42
C VAL A 203 5.96 -7.36 -1.75
N GLY A 204 5.20 -7.50 -2.84
CA GLY A 204 4.21 -6.52 -3.26
C GLY A 204 2.89 -6.62 -2.48
N GLY A 205 2.37 -5.47 -2.08
CA GLY A 205 1.04 -5.29 -1.50
C GLY A 205 0.03 -4.64 -2.45
N GLY A 206 0.01 -5.06 -3.72
CA GLY A 206 -0.79 -4.41 -4.76
C GLY A 206 -2.30 -4.60 -4.58
N LEU A 207 -3.04 -3.51 -4.40
CA LEU A 207 -4.50 -3.49 -4.20
C LEU A 207 -5.27 -4.34 -5.23
N TRP A 208 -4.91 -4.19 -6.50
CA TRP A 208 -5.64 -4.82 -7.61
C TRP A 208 -5.41 -6.33 -7.70
N THR A 209 -4.39 -6.87 -7.05
CA THR A 209 -4.25 -8.33 -6.91
C THR A 209 -5.37 -8.92 -6.07
N TYR A 210 -5.84 -8.18 -5.06
CA TYR A 210 -6.76 -8.67 -4.04
C TYR A 210 -8.20 -8.19 -4.21
N LEU A 211 -8.43 -7.13 -4.98
CA LEU A 211 -9.74 -6.53 -5.25
C LEU A 211 -10.16 -6.56 -6.73
N ASN A 212 -9.70 -7.57 -7.48
CA ASN A 212 -9.90 -7.69 -8.93
C ASN A 212 -11.33 -8.05 -9.38
N GLY A 213 -12.28 -8.30 -8.46
CA GLY A 213 -13.63 -8.76 -8.78
C GLY A 213 -14.64 -8.44 -7.68
N ALA A 214 -15.93 -8.53 -8.00
CA ALA A 214 -17.00 -8.26 -7.02
C ALA A 214 -16.95 -9.27 -5.86
N GLU A 215 -16.76 -10.55 -6.16
CA GLU A 215 -16.66 -11.63 -5.18
C GLU A 215 -15.44 -11.45 -4.26
N SER A 216 -14.26 -11.17 -4.82
CA SER A 216 -13.05 -10.93 -4.02
C SER A 216 -13.22 -9.71 -3.11
N ARG A 217 -13.80 -8.61 -3.61
CA ARG A 217 -14.12 -7.44 -2.80
C ARG A 217 -15.08 -7.74 -1.65
N GLN A 218 -16.15 -8.49 -1.90
CA GLN A 218 -17.11 -8.89 -0.87
C GLN A 218 -16.45 -9.78 0.19
N SER A 219 -15.74 -10.82 -0.23
CA SER A 219 -15.01 -11.72 0.67
C SER A 219 -14.01 -10.97 1.57
N ARG A 220 -13.32 -9.97 1.02
CA ARG A 220 -12.39 -9.11 1.76
C ARG A 220 -13.09 -8.23 2.79
N ALA A 221 -14.23 -7.64 2.44
CA ALA A 221 -15.05 -6.90 3.38
C ALA A 221 -15.58 -7.81 4.50
N ASP A 222 -16.06 -9.00 4.17
CA ASP A 222 -16.57 -9.94 5.17
C ASP A 222 -15.48 -10.34 6.19
N ARG A 223 -14.26 -10.62 5.70
CA ARG A 223 -13.08 -10.90 6.55
C ARG A 223 -12.69 -9.71 7.42
N LEU A 224 -12.69 -8.50 6.85
CA LEU A 224 -12.46 -7.27 7.62
C LEU A 224 -13.49 -7.12 8.74
N PHE A 225 -14.79 -7.24 8.43
CA PHE A 225 -15.84 -7.09 9.44
C PHE A 225 -15.80 -8.22 10.48
N ALA A 226 -15.39 -9.43 10.09
CA ALA A 226 -15.16 -10.51 11.03
C ALA A 226 -14.02 -10.19 12.01
N ALA A 227 -12.89 -9.67 11.51
CA ALA A 227 -11.76 -9.24 12.35
C ALA A 227 -12.16 -8.13 13.33
N LEU A 228 -12.86 -7.09 12.84
CA LEU A 228 -13.35 -5.98 13.70
C LEU A 228 -14.31 -6.47 14.80
N ARG A 229 -15.22 -7.40 14.49
CA ARG A 229 -16.12 -7.99 15.49
C ARG A 229 -15.38 -8.85 16.53
N ALA A 230 -14.25 -9.45 16.15
CA ALA A 230 -13.40 -10.21 17.06
C ALA A 230 -12.53 -9.32 17.97
N GLY A 231 -12.61 -7.99 17.83
CA GLY A 231 -11.86 -7.04 18.64
C GLY A 231 -10.53 -6.60 18.03
N ALA A 232 -10.39 -6.68 16.70
CA ALA A 232 -9.31 -6.01 15.97
C ALA A 232 -9.46 -4.49 15.96
#